data_AF-A0A1Y2BFK7-F1
#
_entry.id   AF-A0A1Y2BFK7-F1
#
_cell.length_a   1.000
_cell.length_b   1.000
_cell.length_c   1.000
_cell.angle_alpha   90.00
_cell.angle_beta   90.00
_cell.angle_gamma   90.00
#
_symmetry.space_group_name_H-M   'P 1'
#
loop_
_entity.id
_entity.type
_entity.pdbx_description
1 polymer ?
#
loop_
_entity_poly.entity_id
_entity_poly.type
_entity_poly.pdbx_seq_one_letter_code
_entity_poly.pdbx_strand_id
1 'polypeptide(L)'
;MKVMCWIRNLKYQIALLVLLSLCSCSTALHLKPASHMIHESTRKQQQQIAPPSPVELPSRPTNQPIVGSFISKIDVNHLAIWLKNLTLFPDRYYQSQNGVRAAQWIENAIQSLPVPSDAKLTTKLVHHRDILQPSVIARYESKIPTTLKGIVITGSHFDTYAKNSPQGVGGPNPAADDCASGSAAVFEALRVLTTNGFIPGRPIEFHWYAGEEEGLYGSLDIANTYAAKGIEVLSYLNLDQSGYVKPGTRPEVGIYTDYTTSAATKFLSSIVSTYSGLPQVGSQVCGYACTDNASWFLAGYNTAMAFESQDGNSFPHNDEVHSDGSPLDTLNLINMTHVSAFAKITTGFVVELSLTNTSSKEK
;
A
#
# COMPACT_ATOMS: atom_id res chain seq x y z
N MET A 1 -17.37 72.80 17.50
CA MET A 1 -18.63 73.57 17.34
C MET A 1 -19.63 72.64 16.65
N LYS A 2 -20.58 72.01 17.37
CA LYS A 2 -21.96 72.50 17.64
C LYS A 2 -22.69 72.75 16.30
N VAL A 3 -23.83 72.13 15.92
CA VAL A 3 -25.00 71.58 16.65
C VAL A 3 -25.76 70.57 15.76
N MET A 4 -26.46 69.63 16.41
CA MET A 4 -27.39 68.60 15.91
C MET A 4 -28.71 69.13 15.28
N CYS A 5 -29.49 68.18 14.73
CA CYS A 5 -30.97 68.02 14.65
C CYS A 5 -31.45 67.86 13.18
N TRP A 6 -32.02 66.74 12.71
CA TRP A 6 -33.29 66.10 13.13
C TRP A 6 -33.37 64.63 12.64
N ILE A 7 -34.21 63.85 13.32
CA ILE A 7 -34.44 62.39 13.23
C ILE A 7 -35.58 62.04 12.24
N ARG A 8 -35.47 60.92 11.49
CA ARG A 8 -36.55 59.91 11.35
C ARG A 8 -36.13 58.61 10.59
N ASN A 9 -36.19 57.50 11.34
CA ASN A 9 -36.59 56.12 10.98
C ASN A 9 -35.64 55.15 10.22
N LEU A 10 -34.78 54.47 11.01
CA LEU A 10 -34.74 53.00 11.27
C LEU A 10 -35.93 52.18 10.67
N LYS A 11 -35.87 50.92 10.19
CA LYS A 11 -34.91 49.80 10.24
C LYS A 11 -35.48 48.64 9.37
N TYR A 12 -34.65 47.92 8.62
CA TYR A 12 -34.65 46.46 8.33
C TYR A 12 -35.97 45.63 8.18
N GLN A 13 -36.10 44.89 7.06
CA GLN A 13 -36.30 43.40 6.94
C GLN A 13 -37.25 42.89 5.82
N ILE A 14 -36.79 41.80 5.14
CA ILE A 14 -37.50 40.60 4.60
C ILE A 14 -38.13 40.58 3.17
N ALA A 15 -37.75 39.49 2.45
CA ALA A 15 -38.45 38.68 1.42
C ALA A 15 -38.62 39.21 -0.02
N LEU A 16 -38.79 38.40 -1.08
CA LEU A 16 -38.58 36.99 -1.49
C LEU A 16 -39.28 36.89 -2.87
N LEU A 17 -38.86 35.96 -3.75
CA LEU A 17 -39.55 35.48 -4.98
C LEU A 17 -39.53 36.36 -6.26
N VAL A 18 -38.82 35.88 -7.29
CA VAL A 18 -39.34 35.18 -8.50
C VAL A 18 -38.28 35.28 -9.59
N LEU A 19 -37.65 34.15 -9.94
CA LEU A 19 -37.33 33.73 -11.31
C LEU A 19 -36.60 32.38 -11.29
N LEU A 20 -37.41 31.33 -11.28
CA LEU A 20 -37.06 29.97 -11.69
C LEU A 20 -37.33 29.84 -13.20
N SER A 21 -36.66 28.87 -13.86
CA SER A 21 -36.94 28.31 -15.20
C SER A 21 -36.21 29.02 -16.36
N LEU A 22 -35.30 28.48 -17.18
CA LEU A 22 -34.85 27.12 -17.53
C LEU A 22 -33.47 27.23 -18.24
N CYS A 23 -32.48 26.41 -17.86
CA CYS A 23 -31.65 25.71 -18.83
C CYS A 23 -30.88 24.59 -18.12
N SER A 24 -31.35 23.37 -18.33
CA SER A 24 -30.81 22.12 -17.82
C SER A 24 -29.67 21.62 -18.71
N CYS A 25 -28.45 21.62 -18.17
CA CYS A 25 -27.39 20.71 -18.59
C CYS A 25 -26.43 20.51 -17.40
N SER A 26 -26.81 19.61 -16.48
CA SER A 26 -25.94 19.19 -15.38
C SER A 26 -25.06 18.04 -15.84
N THR A 27 -23.86 18.34 -16.33
CA THR A 27 -22.71 17.46 -16.11
C THR A 27 -22.01 17.96 -14.86
N ALA A 28 -22.32 17.35 -13.72
CA ALA A 28 -21.58 17.58 -12.49
C ALA A 28 -20.17 17.01 -12.67
N LEU A 29 -19.21 17.83 -13.09
CA LEU A 29 -17.81 17.56 -12.84
C LEU A 29 -17.64 17.57 -11.31
N HIS A 30 -17.44 16.39 -10.72
CA HIS A 30 -16.91 16.28 -9.36
C HIS A 30 -15.47 16.81 -9.37
N LEU A 31 -15.31 18.10 -9.08
CA LEU A 31 -14.02 18.68 -8.75
C LEU A 31 -13.65 18.19 -7.34
N LYS A 32 -12.72 17.21 -7.27
CA LYS A 32 -12.04 16.81 -6.04
C LYS A 32 -11.30 18.03 -5.44
N PRO A 33 -11.17 18.15 -4.11
CA PRO A 33 -10.55 19.31 -3.47
C PRO A 33 -9.07 19.47 -3.87
N ALA A 34 -8.64 20.73 -3.99
CA ALA A 34 -7.34 21.13 -4.52
C ALA A 34 -6.11 20.69 -3.71
N SER A 35 -6.29 20.09 -2.52
CA SER A 35 -5.19 19.65 -1.66
C SER A 35 -4.37 18.51 -2.26
N HIS A 36 -4.99 17.56 -2.97
CA HIS A 36 -4.26 16.47 -3.65
C HIS A 36 -3.50 16.93 -4.90
N MET A 37 -3.93 18.01 -5.58
CA MET A 37 -3.22 18.54 -6.75
C MET A 37 -1.93 19.30 -6.39
N ILE A 38 -1.70 19.63 -5.11
CA ILE A 38 -0.55 20.45 -4.71
C ILE A 38 0.74 19.61 -4.64
N HIS A 39 0.68 18.31 -4.36
CA HIS A 39 1.89 17.47 -4.21
C HIS A 39 2.50 16.99 -5.54
N GLU A 40 1.72 16.83 -6.60
CA GLU A 40 2.26 16.54 -7.95
C GLU A 40 3.19 17.67 -8.45
N SER A 41 3.00 18.90 -7.94
CA SER A 41 3.70 20.09 -8.43
C SER A 41 5.09 20.34 -7.81
N THR A 42 5.43 19.69 -6.68
CA THR A 42 6.63 20.08 -5.90
C THR A 42 7.86 19.19 -6.08
N ARG A 43 7.74 17.99 -6.68
CA ARG A 43 8.91 17.18 -7.07
C ARG A 43 8.84 16.73 -8.53
N LYS A 44 9.54 17.46 -9.40
CA LYS A 44 10.02 16.94 -10.69
C LYS A 44 11.21 16.01 -10.47
N GLN A 45 11.05 14.90 -9.73
CA GLN A 45 11.98 13.79 -9.95
C GLN A 45 11.66 13.25 -11.33
N GLN A 46 12.58 13.42 -12.29
CA GLN A 46 12.41 12.80 -13.61
C GLN A 46 12.42 11.29 -13.40
N GLN A 47 11.26 10.67 -13.59
CA GLN A 47 11.09 9.24 -13.50
C GLN A 47 12.06 8.55 -14.45
N GLN A 48 12.84 7.60 -13.91
CA GLN A 48 13.72 6.78 -14.72
C GLN A 48 12.91 5.62 -15.27
N ILE A 49 13.01 5.40 -16.59
CA ILE A 49 12.34 4.28 -17.24
C ILE A 49 13.22 3.04 -17.08
N ALA A 50 12.67 2.01 -16.48
CA ALA A 50 13.29 0.71 -16.32
C ALA A 50 13.55 0.07 -17.69
N PRO A 51 14.54 -0.84 -17.79
CA PRO A 51 14.58 -1.75 -18.92
C PRO A 51 13.24 -2.50 -19.02
N PRO A 52 12.80 -2.90 -20.23
CA PRO A 52 11.54 -3.63 -20.39
C PRO A 52 11.51 -4.81 -19.43
N SER A 53 10.51 -4.87 -18.52
CA SER A 53 10.33 -6.05 -17.68
C SER A 53 10.27 -7.29 -18.58
N PRO A 54 11.01 -8.37 -18.25
CA PRO A 54 10.89 -9.61 -19.01
C PRO A 54 9.45 -10.11 -18.88
N VAL A 55 8.70 -9.96 -19.98
CA VAL A 55 7.70 -10.87 -20.58
C VAL A 55 6.71 -11.59 -19.64
N GLU A 56 5.44 -11.57 -20.07
CA GLU A 56 4.31 -12.44 -19.68
C GLU A 56 4.35 -13.05 -18.27
N LEU A 57 3.58 -12.44 -17.36
CA LEU A 57 3.20 -13.10 -16.13
C LEU A 57 2.30 -14.31 -16.44
N PRO A 58 2.39 -15.39 -15.64
CA PRO A 58 1.50 -16.53 -15.80
C PRO A 58 0.04 -16.08 -15.71
N SER A 59 -0.83 -16.70 -16.51
CA SER A 59 -2.26 -16.38 -16.51
C SER A 59 -3.03 -16.98 -15.33
N ARG A 60 -2.41 -17.93 -14.59
CA ARG A 60 -2.99 -18.59 -13.43
C ARG A 60 -1.91 -19.20 -12.52
N PRO A 61 -2.21 -19.48 -11.24
CA PRO A 61 -1.31 -20.17 -10.33
C PRO A 61 -1.11 -21.63 -10.74
N THR A 62 0.07 -22.21 -10.50
CA THR A 62 0.38 -23.61 -10.84
C THR A 62 1.06 -24.39 -9.71
N ASN A 63 1.32 -23.75 -8.57
CA ASN A 63 2.03 -24.31 -7.43
C ASN A 63 1.12 -24.44 -6.20
N GLN A 64 -0.19 -24.67 -6.40
CA GLN A 64 -1.21 -24.71 -5.35
C GLN A 64 -0.84 -25.61 -4.15
N PRO A 65 -0.30 -26.84 -4.33
CA PRO A 65 0.10 -27.66 -3.19
C PRO A 65 1.22 -27.03 -2.35
N ILE A 66 2.19 -26.39 -3.01
CA ILE A 66 3.31 -25.71 -2.34
C ILE A 66 2.78 -24.48 -1.60
N VAL A 67 2.03 -23.61 -2.29
CA VAL A 67 1.43 -22.42 -1.70
C VAL A 67 0.52 -22.77 -0.52
N GLY A 68 -0.34 -23.78 -0.68
CA GLY A 68 -1.26 -24.25 0.35
C GLY A 68 -0.54 -24.71 1.62
N SER A 69 0.63 -25.32 1.47
CA SER A 69 1.45 -25.75 2.62
C SER A 69 1.91 -24.56 3.48
N PHE A 70 2.26 -23.42 2.86
CA PHE A 70 2.66 -22.19 3.55
C PHE A 70 1.46 -21.39 4.06
N ILE A 71 0.41 -21.23 3.24
CA ILE A 71 -0.84 -20.56 3.66
C ILE A 71 -1.43 -21.20 4.92
N SER A 72 -1.32 -22.53 5.07
CA SER A 72 -1.78 -23.23 6.26
C SER A 72 -1.03 -22.86 7.56
N LYS A 73 0.11 -22.16 7.45
CA LYS A 73 0.95 -21.71 8.57
C LYS A 73 0.76 -20.24 8.93
N ILE A 74 -0.08 -19.52 8.19
CA ILE A 74 -0.47 -18.14 8.51
C ILE A 74 -1.30 -18.18 9.80
N ASP A 75 -0.88 -17.41 10.78
CA ASP A 75 -1.51 -17.36 12.10
C ASP A 75 -2.00 -15.95 12.41
N VAL A 76 -3.30 -15.82 12.68
CA VAL A 76 -3.93 -14.56 13.04
C VAL A 76 -3.32 -13.91 14.28
N ASN A 77 -2.76 -14.70 15.20
CA ASN A 77 -2.10 -14.16 16.39
C ASN A 77 -0.79 -13.46 16.03
N HIS A 78 0.00 -14.03 15.12
CA HIS A 78 1.23 -13.41 14.65
C HIS A 78 0.93 -12.12 13.86
N LEU A 79 -0.09 -12.14 13.00
CA LEU A 79 -0.58 -10.93 12.33
C LEU A 79 -0.95 -9.83 13.32
N ALA A 80 -1.70 -10.18 14.37
CA ALA A 80 -2.11 -9.23 15.40
C ALA A 80 -0.91 -8.66 16.17
N ILE A 81 0.14 -9.46 16.40
CA ILE A 81 1.39 -9.01 17.03
C ILE A 81 2.10 -7.97 16.14
N TRP A 82 2.24 -8.25 14.84
CA TRP A 82 2.89 -7.31 13.91
C TRP A 82 2.17 -5.97 13.87
N LEU A 83 0.86 -6.01 13.64
CA LEU A 83 0.00 -4.85 13.54
C LEU A 83 -0.02 -4.05 14.85
N LYS A 84 -0.17 -4.74 15.99
CA LYS A 84 -0.12 -4.11 17.32
C LYS A 84 1.23 -3.41 17.54
N ASN A 85 2.36 -4.05 17.23
CA ASN A 85 3.65 -3.43 17.48
C ASN A 85 3.88 -2.17 16.62
N LEU A 86 3.40 -2.15 15.37
CA LEU A 86 3.44 -0.93 14.53
C LEU A 86 2.57 0.19 15.11
N THR A 87 1.39 -0.15 15.64
CA THR A 87 0.47 0.84 16.24
C THR A 87 0.87 1.29 17.65
N LEU A 88 1.86 0.64 18.29
CA LEU A 88 2.43 1.09 19.56
C LEU A 88 3.35 2.32 19.41
N PHE A 89 3.84 2.60 18.19
CA PHE A 89 4.67 3.79 17.96
C PHE A 89 3.86 5.07 18.14
N PRO A 90 4.46 6.14 18.70
CA PRO A 90 3.73 7.39 18.86
C PRO A 90 3.29 8.07 17.56
N ASP A 91 3.97 7.76 16.49
CA ASP A 91 3.62 8.05 15.11
C ASP A 91 4.63 7.25 14.28
N ARG A 92 4.40 7.12 12.98
CA ARG A 92 5.44 6.62 12.08
C ARG A 92 5.70 7.66 10.99
N TYR A 93 5.59 8.95 11.32
CA TYR A 93 5.72 10.05 10.36
C TYR A 93 7.14 10.12 9.78
N TYR A 94 7.23 10.36 8.48
CA TYR A 94 8.48 10.30 7.73
C TYR A 94 9.56 11.32 8.15
N GLN A 95 9.17 12.42 8.80
CA GLN A 95 10.09 13.41 9.39
C GLN A 95 10.26 13.28 10.90
N SER A 96 9.79 12.21 11.54
CA SER A 96 9.92 12.02 12.98
C SER A 96 11.00 11.00 13.34
N GLN A 97 11.53 11.12 14.56
CA GLN A 97 12.39 10.08 15.13
C GLN A 97 11.62 8.80 15.45
N ASN A 98 10.30 8.86 15.62
CA ASN A 98 9.48 7.67 15.82
C ASN A 98 9.36 6.87 14.52
N GLY A 99 9.20 7.53 13.37
CA GLY A 99 9.29 6.89 12.05
C GLY A 99 10.63 6.18 11.83
N VAL A 100 11.75 6.80 12.21
CA VAL A 100 13.08 6.17 12.18
C VAL A 100 13.14 4.93 13.08
N ARG A 101 12.63 5.02 14.31
CA ARG A 101 12.59 3.88 15.24
C ARG A 101 11.67 2.76 14.75
N ALA A 102 10.56 3.10 14.09
CA ALA A 102 9.68 2.12 13.47
C ALA A 102 10.41 1.35 12.37
N ALA A 103 11.16 2.03 11.49
CA ALA A 103 11.98 1.38 10.47
C ALA A 103 13.05 0.45 11.08
N GLN A 104 13.72 0.90 12.14
CA GLN A 104 14.70 0.09 12.88
C GLN A 104 14.05 -1.12 13.55
N TRP A 105 12.85 -0.97 14.10
CA TRP A 105 12.10 -2.08 14.67
C TRP A 105 11.72 -3.10 13.60
N ILE A 106 11.27 -2.65 12.42
CA ILE A 106 10.97 -3.52 11.28
C ILE A 106 12.22 -4.33 10.91
N GLU A 107 13.37 -3.66 10.72
CA GLU A 107 14.64 -4.32 10.40
C GLU A 107 15.03 -5.37 11.46
N ASN A 108 14.97 -5.01 12.75
CA ASN A 108 15.32 -5.91 13.85
C ASN A 108 14.38 -7.12 13.93
N ALA A 109 13.07 -6.91 13.72
CA ALA A 109 12.08 -7.97 13.71
C ALA A 109 12.39 -8.99 12.59
N ILE A 110 12.74 -8.51 11.39
CA ILE A 110 13.10 -9.37 10.27
C ILE A 110 14.40 -10.12 10.53
N GLN A 111 15.43 -9.46 11.07
CA GLN A 111 16.72 -10.08 11.40
C GLN A 111 16.59 -11.18 12.46
N SER A 112 15.55 -11.13 13.30
CA SER A 112 15.27 -12.15 14.31
C SER A 112 14.62 -13.43 13.75
N LEU A 113 14.15 -13.41 12.50
CA LEU A 113 13.48 -14.56 11.91
C LEU A 113 14.49 -15.69 11.61
N PRO A 114 14.16 -16.95 11.95
CA PRO A 114 14.97 -18.08 11.55
C PRO A 114 14.90 -18.26 10.03
N VAL A 115 16.03 -18.65 9.44
CA VAL A 115 16.20 -18.80 7.99
C VAL A 115 16.68 -20.22 7.67
N PRO A 116 16.16 -20.88 6.63
CA PRO A 116 16.62 -22.20 6.22
C PRO A 116 18.10 -22.19 5.84
N SER A 117 18.83 -23.29 6.08
CA SER A 117 20.28 -23.35 5.82
C SER A 117 20.65 -23.00 4.38
N ASP A 118 19.78 -23.30 3.41
CA ASP A 118 20.01 -23.13 1.97
C ASP A 118 19.43 -21.81 1.43
N ALA A 119 18.84 -20.98 2.28
CA ALA A 119 18.37 -19.64 1.92
C ALA A 119 19.14 -18.55 2.69
N LYS A 120 19.02 -17.33 2.18
CA LYS A 120 19.62 -16.13 2.74
C LYS A 120 18.53 -15.07 2.88
N LEU A 121 18.42 -14.49 4.07
CA LEU A 121 17.63 -13.30 4.35
C LEU A 121 18.59 -12.16 4.65
N THR A 122 18.48 -11.07 3.90
CA THR A 122 19.23 -9.83 4.16
C THR A 122 18.28 -8.67 4.28
N THR A 123 18.55 -7.78 5.22
CA THR A 123 17.79 -6.55 5.42
C THR A 123 18.64 -5.33 5.14
N LYS A 124 17.98 -4.25 4.74
CA LYS A 124 18.62 -2.96 4.54
C LYS A 124 17.64 -1.83 4.86
N LEU A 125 18.10 -0.88 5.68
CA LEU A 125 17.52 0.47 5.72
C LEU A 125 17.98 1.28 4.49
N VAL A 126 17.01 1.77 3.72
CA VAL A 126 17.24 2.65 2.57
C VAL A 126 16.97 4.07 3.01
N HIS A 127 18.03 4.87 3.12
CA HIS A 127 17.92 6.29 3.42
C HIS A 127 17.60 7.08 2.16
N HIS A 128 16.67 8.02 2.29
CA HIS A 128 16.19 8.86 1.20
C HIS A 128 16.62 10.30 1.41
N ARG A 129 16.65 11.05 0.31
CA ARG A 129 16.96 12.48 0.37
C ARG A 129 15.77 13.26 0.94
N ASP A 130 16.06 14.14 1.89
CA ASP A 130 15.14 15.13 2.49
C ASP A 130 14.06 14.58 3.44
N ILE A 131 14.15 13.31 3.84
CA ILE A 131 13.29 12.70 4.86
C ILE A 131 14.13 11.97 5.90
N LEU A 132 13.63 11.82 7.13
CA LEU A 132 14.40 11.16 8.20
C LEU A 132 14.20 9.64 8.19
N GLN A 133 12.96 9.20 8.01
CA GLN A 133 12.58 7.80 8.03
C GLN A 133 13.16 7.05 6.81
N PRO A 134 13.94 5.98 7.03
CA PRO A 134 14.33 5.10 5.94
C PRO A 134 13.22 4.12 5.59
N SER A 135 13.15 3.71 4.31
CA SER A 135 12.40 2.50 3.93
C SER A 135 13.16 1.25 4.36
N VAL A 136 12.49 0.11 4.48
CA VAL A 136 13.11 -1.18 4.80
C VAL A 136 12.90 -2.16 3.65
N ILE A 137 13.99 -2.81 3.21
CA ILE A 137 13.93 -3.88 2.22
C ILE A 137 14.46 -5.16 2.87
N ALA A 138 13.64 -6.21 2.89
CA ALA A 138 14.07 -7.57 3.17
C ALA A 138 14.16 -8.37 1.87
N ARG A 139 15.36 -8.85 1.55
CA ARG A 139 15.62 -9.71 0.41
C ARG A 139 15.79 -11.14 0.86
N TYR A 140 14.95 -12.02 0.32
CA TYR A 140 14.95 -13.46 0.56
C TYR A 140 15.28 -14.23 -0.71
N GLU A 141 16.35 -15.03 -0.68
CA GLU A 141 16.83 -15.75 -1.86
C GLU A 141 17.50 -17.08 -1.50
N SER A 142 17.56 -17.99 -2.47
CA SER A 142 18.39 -19.20 -2.38
C SER A 142 19.88 -18.82 -2.30
N LYS A 143 20.66 -19.53 -1.48
CA LYS A 143 22.13 -19.42 -1.48
C LYS A 143 22.75 -20.00 -2.75
N ILE A 144 22.05 -20.93 -3.40
CA ILE A 144 22.45 -21.53 -4.67
C ILE A 144 21.75 -20.75 -5.79
N PRO A 145 22.49 -20.08 -6.68
CA PRO A 145 21.90 -19.35 -7.81
C PRO A 145 21.00 -20.24 -8.65
N THR A 146 19.85 -19.72 -9.03
CA THR A 146 18.89 -20.38 -9.91
C THR A 146 18.95 -19.77 -11.32
N THR A 147 18.28 -20.41 -12.28
CA THR A 147 18.19 -19.92 -13.65
C THR A 147 17.12 -18.86 -13.85
N LEU A 148 16.15 -18.77 -12.94
CA LEU A 148 15.06 -17.80 -13.01
C LEU A 148 15.58 -16.38 -12.72
N LYS A 149 15.09 -15.39 -13.48
CA LYS A 149 15.56 -13.99 -13.45
C LYS A 149 14.47 -13.04 -13.00
N GLY A 150 14.82 -11.80 -12.67
CA GLY A 150 13.86 -10.82 -12.16
C GLY A 150 13.44 -11.06 -10.71
N ILE A 151 13.32 -9.98 -9.96
CA ILE A 151 12.90 -10.00 -8.55
C ILE A 151 11.37 -9.99 -8.47
N VAL A 152 10.79 -10.77 -7.57
CA VAL A 152 9.37 -10.61 -7.19
C VAL A 152 9.30 -9.71 -5.99
N ILE A 153 8.55 -8.61 -6.06
CA ILE A 153 8.46 -7.64 -4.96
C ILE A 153 7.03 -7.62 -4.42
N THR A 154 6.89 -7.52 -3.11
CA THR A 154 5.65 -7.13 -2.46
C THR A 154 5.95 -6.11 -1.38
N GLY A 155 5.02 -5.20 -1.11
CA GLY A 155 5.23 -4.19 -0.11
C GLY A 155 3.98 -3.43 0.27
N SER A 156 4.20 -2.55 1.24
CA SER A 156 3.23 -1.68 1.87
C SER A 156 4.01 -0.50 2.43
N HIS A 157 3.45 0.70 2.48
CA HIS A 157 4.05 1.73 3.32
C HIS A 157 3.80 1.42 4.80
N PHE A 158 4.61 2.02 5.66
CA PHE A 158 4.46 1.87 7.10
C PHE A 158 4.44 3.21 7.83
N ASP A 159 4.59 4.31 7.10
CA ASP A 159 4.48 5.64 7.68
C ASP A 159 3.04 6.01 7.99
N THR A 160 2.83 7.22 8.51
CA THR A 160 1.52 7.73 8.92
C THR A 160 1.45 9.21 8.60
N TYR A 161 0.31 9.73 8.17
CA TYR A 161 0.10 11.17 8.08
C TYR A 161 -0.16 11.80 9.47
N ALA A 162 0.90 12.25 10.16
CA ALA A 162 0.81 12.88 11.49
C ALA A 162 1.45 14.28 11.54
N LYS A 163 1.15 15.14 10.55
CA LYS A 163 1.71 16.49 10.46
C LYS A 163 1.24 17.37 11.64
N ASN A 164 2.19 17.82 12.46
CA ASN A 164 1.98 18.73 13.60
C ASN A 164 1.10 18.20 14.76
N SER A 165 0.90 16.88 14.89
CA SER A 165 0.17 16.29 16.04
C SER A 165 0.60 14.86 16.42
N PRO A 166 1.89 14.60 16.72
CA PRO A 166 2.36 13.25 17.06
C PRO A 166 1.96 12.88 18.51
N GLN A 167 1.09 11.89 18.72
CA GLN A 167 0.74 11.45 20.09
C GLN A 167 0.47 9.94 20.30
N GLY A 168 0.47 9.09 19.28
CA GLY A 168 0.63 7.65 19.49
C GLY A 168 -0.57 6.86 19.93
N VAL A 169 -0.32 5.79 20.68
CA VAL A 169 -1.35 5.17 21.52
C VAL A 169 -1.82 6.23 22.52
N GLY A 170 -2.95 6.87 22.20
CA GLY A 170 -3.48 8.03 22.94
C GLY A 170 -3.43 9.36 22.18
N GLY A 171 -2.86 9.38 20.98
CA GLY A 171 -2.85 10.48 20.02
C GLY A 171 -3.73 10.29 18.79
N PRO A 172 -3.88 11.32 17.94
CA PRO A 172 -4.72 11.23 16.77
C PRO A 172 -3.97 10.50 15.64
N ASN A 173 -4.16 9.17 15.54
CA ASN A 173 -3.91 8.26 14.41
C ASN A 173 -2.92 7.10 14.69
N PRO A 174 -3.41 5.96 15.22
CA PRO A 174 -2.64 4.71 15.29
C PRO A 174 -2.27 4.15 13.93
N ALA A 175 -3.02 4.51 12.87
CA ALA A 175 -2.80 4.08 11.50
C ALA A 175 -2.80 2.55 11.42
N ALA A 176 -3.86 1.95 11.99
CA ALA A 176 -4.00 0.50 12.18
C ALA A 176 -4.34 -0.20 10.87
N ASP A 177 -5.19 0.41 10.05
CA ASP A 177 -5.56 -0.08 8.74
C ASP A 177 -4.66 0.50 7.67
N ASP A 178 -4.39 1.81 7.76
CA ASP A 178 -3.59 2.61 6.85
C ASP A 178 -2.25 3.02 7.51
N CYS A 179 -1.15 2.29 7.33
CA CYS A 179 -1.10 1.00 6.66
C CYS A 179 -0.40 -0.11 7.48
N ALA A 180 -0.66 -0.14 8.79
CA ALA A 180 -0.17 -1.23 9.63
C ALA A 180 -0.77 -2.60 9.24
N SER A 181 -1.98 -2.64 8.67
CA SER A 181 -2.64 -3.88 8.25
C SER A 181 -1.94 -4.53 7.03
N GLY A 182 -1.66 -3.74 5.98
CA GLY A 182 -0.90 -4.18 4.81
C GLY A 182 0.53 -4.57 5.19
N SER A 183 1.19 -3.73 5.99
CA SER A 183 2.51 -4.02 6.55
C SER A 183 2.55 -5.34 7.33
N ALA A 184 1.53 -5.64 8.14
CA ALA A 184 1.43 -6.90 8.89
C ALA A 184 1.25 -8.11 7.97
N ALA A 185 0.48 -7.99 6.87
CA ALA A 185 0.34 -9.06 5.89
C ALA A 185 1.67 -9.38 5.17
N VAL A 186 2.46 -8.35 4.84
CA VAL A 186 3.82 -8.49 4.27
C VAL A 186 4.74 -9.21 5.27
N PHE A 187 4.73 -8.79 6.55
CA PHE A 187 5.50 -9.44 7.61
C PHE A 187 5.17 -10.93 7.77
N GLU A 188 3.89 -11.26 7.81
CA GLU A 188 3.46 -12.64 8.03
C GLU A 188 3.80 -13.54 6.85
N ALA A 189 3.68 -13.05 5.61
CA ALA A 189 4.15 -13.77 4.44
C ALA A 189 5.66 -14.06 4.55
N LEU A 190 6.48 -13.06 4.88
CA LEU A 190 7.93 -13.26 5.08
C LEU A 190 8.23 -14.26 6.20
N ARG A 191 7.58 -14.11 7.37
CA ARG A 191 7.74 -15.03 8.52
C ARG A 191 7.42 -16.46 8.11
N VAL A 192 6.26 -16.69 7.51
CA VAL A 192 5.83 -18.03 7.13
C VAL A 192 6.81 -18.69 6.16
N LEU A 193 7.30 -17.96 5.16
CA LEU A 193 8.24 -18.53 4.18
C LEU A 193 9.59 -18.87 4.81
N THR A 194 10.14 -17.96 5.62
CA THR A 194 11.44 -18.13 6.26
C THR A 194 11.41 -19.21 7.35
N THR A 195 10.38 -19.26 8.19
CA THR A 195 10.33 -20.20 9.31
C THR A 195 9.87 -21.61 8.94
N ASN A 196 9.41 -21.85 7.70
CA ASN A 196 8.87 -23.14 7.27
C ASN A 196 9.62 -23.77 6.08
N GLY A 197 10.86 -23.36 5.83
CA GLY A 197 11.74 -24.07 4.89
C GLY A 197 11.51 -23.76 3.40
N PHE A 198 10.81 -22.66 3.07
CA PHE A 198 10.64 -22.28 1.67
C PHE A 198 11.96 -21.86 1.05
N ILE A 199 12.35 -22.40 -0.11
CA ILE A 199 13.51 -21.92 -0.86
C ILE A 199 13.00 -21.31 -2.18
N PRO A 200 13.17 -19.99 -2.38
CA PRO A 200 12.58 -19.33 -3.54
C PRO A 200 13.39 -19.62 -4.82
N GLY A 201 12.68 -19.80 -5.93
CA GLY A 201 13.28 -20.07 -7.25
C GLY A 201 13.89 -18.85 -7.92
N ARG A 202 13.56 -17.63 -7.49
CA ARG A 202 14.21 -16.34 -7.80
C ARG A 202 14.08 -15.43 -6.58
N PRO A 203 14.86 -14.36 -6.46
CA PRO A 203 14.82 -13.50 -5.29
C PRO A 203 13.42 -12.89 -5.06
N ILE A 204 13.00 -12.85 -3.80
CA ILE A 204 11.80 -12.15 -3.36
C ILE A 204 12.24 -10.98 -2.49
N GLU A 205 11.66 -9.80 -2.70
CA GLU A 205 11.85 -8.67 -1.81
C GLU A 205 10.53 -8.23 -1.16
N PHE A 206 10.60 -7.97 0.15
CA PHE A 206 9.51 -7.45 0.97
C PHE A 206 9.88 -6.03 1.38
N HIS A 207 9.06 -5.07 0.97
CA HIS A 207 9.36 -3.65 1.12
C HIS A 207 8.39 -2.99 2.11
N TRP A 208 8.93 -2.16 2.99
CA TRP A 208 8.18 -1.24 3.84
C TRP A 208 8.61 0.18 3.50
N TYR A 209 7.74 0.93 2.81
CA TYR A 209 8.09 2.25 2.27
C TYR A 209 7.87 3.37 3.28
N ALA A 210 8.78 4.35 3.23
CA ALA A 210 8.71 5.58 4.01
C ALA A 210 8.14 6.73 3.18
N GLY A 211 7.37 7.61 3.81
CA GLY A 211 6.89 8.86 3.20
C GLY A 211 5.92 8.64 2.04
N GLU A 212 5.12 7.57 2.06
CA GLU A 212 4.05 7.37 1.08
C GLU A 212 3.05 8.54 1.17
N GLU A 213 2.69 8.87 2.41
CA GLU A 213 1.64 9.80 2.81
C GLU A 213 1.86 11.25 2.40
N GLU A 214 3.09 11.58 1.98
CA GLU A 214 3.47 12.93 1.55
C GLU A 214 3.89 12.95 0.07
N GLY A 215 3.60 11.88 -0.67
CA GLY A 215 3.80 11.77 -2.11
C GLY A 215 4.84 10.73 -2.51
N LEU A 216 4.72 9.50 -1.99
CA LEU A 216 5.44 8.32 -2.46
C LEU A 216 6.98 8.42 -2.36
N TYR A 217 7.51 9.15 -1.36
CA TYR A 217 8.93 9.50 -1.29
C TYR A 217 9.86 8.28 -1.38
N GLY A 218 9.60 7.26 -0.56
CA GLY A 218 10.44 6.08 -0.45
C GLY A 218 10.37 5.20 -1.70
N SER A 219 9.15 4.91 -2.16
CA SER A 219 8.94 4.05 -3.33
C SER A 219 9.41 4.68 -4.63
N LEU A 220 9.23 6.01 -4.84
CA LEU A 220 9.75 6.71 -6.01
C LEU A 220 11.28 6.65 -6.06
N ASP A 221 11.97 6.89 -4.94
CA ASP A 221 13.43 6.85 -4.89
C ASP A 221 13.98 5.44 -5.15
N ILE A 222 13.35 4.41 -4.55
CA ILE A 222 13.73 3.00 -4.76
C ILE A 222 13.48 2.57 -6.20
N ALA A 223 12.28 2.81 -6.75
CA ALA A 223 11.93 2.41 -8.11
C ALA A 223 12.84 3.11 -9.15
N ASN A 224 13.11 4.41 -8.98
CA ASN A 224 14.04 5.14 -9.83
C ASN A 224 15.47 4.60 -9.73
N THR A 225 15.91 4.26 -8.51
CA THR A 225 17.23 3.64 -8.29
C THR A 225 17.34 2.27 -8.95
N TYR A 226 16.27 1.47 -8.91
CA TYR A 226 16.22 0.15 -9.54
C TYR A 226 16.26 0.29 -11.07
N ALA A 227 15.46 1.19 -11.63
CA ALA A 227 15.45 1.50 -13.05
C ALA A 227 16.82 1.98 -13.54
N ALA A 228 17.44 2.94 -12.84
CA ALA A 228 18.75 3.49 -13.20
C ALA A 228 19.88 2.44 -13.14
N LYS A 229 19.75 1.42 -12.27
CA LYS A 229 20.71 0.30 -12.16
C LYS A 229 20.38 -0.87 -13.09
N GLY A 230 19.30 -0.79 -13.87
CA GLY A 230 18.85 -1.88 -14.72
C GLY A 230 18.45 -3.13 -13.94
N ILE A 231 17.93 -2.97 -12.71
CA ILE A 231 17.47 -4.10 -11.90
C ILE A 231 16.20 -4.68 -12.53
N GLU A 232 16.26 -5.95 -12.87
CA GLU A 232 15.12 -6.69 -13.39
C GLU A 232 14.12 -6.98 -12.26
N VAL A 233 12.89 -6.48 -12.41
CA VAL A 233 11.76 -6.81 -11.54
C VAL A 233 10.69 -7.48 -12.38
N LEU A 234 10.26 -8.66 -11.93
CA LEU A 234 9.23 -9.43 -12.61
C LEU A 234 7.85 -8.81 -12.38
N SER A 235 7.52 -8.52 -11.12
CA SER A 235 6.26 -7.86 -10.72
C SER A 235 6.34 -7.34 -9.29
N TYR A 236 5.59 -6.28 -9.02
CA TYR A 236 5.35 -5.70 -7.70
C TYR A 236 3.88 -5.83 -7.27
N LEU A 237 3.63 -6.29 -6.04
CA LEU A 237 2.31 -6.29 -5.40
C LEU A 237 2.27 -5.28 -4.25
N ASN A 238 1.38 -4.29 -4.36
CA ASN A 238 1.09 -3.32 -3.31
C ASN A 238 -0.07 -3.78 -2.42
N LEU A 239 0.10 -3.61 -1.11
CA LEU A 239 -0.93 -3.72 -0.09
C LEU A 239 -1.02 -2.39 0.65
N ASP A 240 -2.08 -1.65 0.39
CA ASP A 240 -2.37 -0.41 1.07
C ASP A 240 -3.81 -0.48 1.55
N GLN A 241 -3.98 -0.50 2.87
CA GLN A 241 -5.20 -0.92 3.58
C GLN A 241 -5.62 -2.38 3.27
N SER A 242 -5.83 -3.17 4.31
CA SER A 242 -6.06 -4.63 4.21
C SER A 242 -6.87 -5.19 5.38
N GLY A 243 -7.39 -4.32 6.25
CA GLY A 243 -7.84 -4.69 7.57
C GLY A 243 -9.29 -4.36 7.84
N TYR A 244 -9.85 -3.32 7.25
CA TYR A 244 -11.22 -2.93 7.55
C TYR A 244 -12.25 -3.69 6.71
N VAL A 245 -13.40 -3.94 7.36
CA VAL A 245 -14.61 -4.45 6.71
C VAL A 245 -15.77 -3.63 7.23
N LYS A 246 -16.39 -2.83 6.36
CA LYS A 246 -17.54 -2.01 6.71
C LYS A 246 -18.67 -2.84 7.35
N PRO A 247 -19.20 -2.44 8.51
CA PRO A 247 -20.32 -3.15 9.12
C PRO A 247 -21.52 -3.25 8.17
N GLY A 248 -22.08 -4.45 8.04
CA GLY A 248 -23.24 -4.72 7.18
C GLY A 248 -22.90 -5.00 5.71
N THR A 249 -21.62 -5.03 5.32
CA THR A 249 -21.19 -5.47 3.98
C THR A 249 -20.52 -6.84 4.03
N ARG A 250 -20.28 -7.41 2.85
CA ARG A 250 -19.52 -8.66 2.70
C ARG A 250 -18.03 -8.34 2.59
N PRO A 251 -17.12 -9.05 3.28
CA PRO A 251 -15.68 -8.93 3.04
C PRO A 251 -15.33 -9.30 1.60
N GLU A 252 -14.51 -8.49 0.95
CA GLU A 252 -14.12 -8.64 -0.46
C GLU A 252 -12.72 -8.07 -0.69
N VAL A 253 -12.13 -8.34 -1.85
CA VAL A 253 -10.83 -7.76 -2.24
C VAL A 253 -11.02 -6.87 -3.44
N GLY A 254 -10.67 -5.61 -3.29
CA GLY A 254 -10.58 -4.64 -4.35
C GLY A 254 -9.38 -4.85 -5.27
N ILE A 255 -9.59 -4.76 -6.58
CA ILE A 255 -8.54 -4.91 -7.60
C ILE A 255 -8.52 -3.67 -8.50
N TYR A 256 -7.41 -2.94 -8.41
CA TYR A 256 -7.20 -1.70 -9.16
C TYR A 256 -6.66 -1.96 -10.57
N THR A 257 -6.98 -1.03 -11.47
CA THR A 257 -6.67 -1.13 -12.92
C THR A 257 -5.97 0.09 -13.50
N ASP A 258 -5.89 1.20 -12.77
CA ASP A 258 -4.99 2.31 -13.05
C ASP A 258 -3.67 2.14 -12.28
N TYR A 259 -2.58 2.74 -12.79
CA TYR A 259 -1.22 2.60 -12.25
C TYR A 259 -0.79 1.13 -12.00
N THR A 260 -1.37 0.21 -12.77
CA THR A 260 -1.13 -1.23 -12.74
C THR A 260 -1.02 -1.78 -14.15
N THR A 261 -0.35 -2.92 -14.32
CA THR A 261 -0.26 -3.55 -15.64
C THR A 261 -1.31 -4.65 -15.79
N SER A 262 -1.94 -4.73 -16.97
CA SER A 262 -2.99 -5.72 -17.24
C SER A 262 -2.55 -7.16 -16.94
N ALA A 263 -1.28 -7.49 -17.19
CA ALA A 263 -0.71 -8.81 -16.89
C ALA A 263 -0.68 -9.08 -15.38
N ALA A 264 -0.20 -8.12 -14.57
CA ALA A 264 -0.07 -8.27 -13.13
C ALA A 264 -1.43 -8.25 -12.44
N THR A 265 -2.35 -7.39 -12.88
CA THR A 265 -3.72 -7.35 -12.38
C THR A 265 -4.46 -8.67 -12.64
N LYS A 266 -4.35 -9.25 -13.85
CA LYS A 266 -4.96 -10.56 -14.17
C LYS A 266 -4.39 -11.67 -13.29
N PHE A 267 -3.07 -11.67 -13.09
CA PHE A 267 -2.44 -12.65 -12.23
C PHE A 267 -2.88 -12.48 -10.77
N LEU A 268 -2.92 -11.25 -10.23
CA LEU A 268 -3.46 -10.97 -8.90
C LEU A 268 -4.91 -11.47 -8.77
N SER A 269 -5.79 -11.18 -9.73
CA SER A 269 -7.17 -11.68 -9.72
C SER A 269 -7.25 -13.21 -9.64
N SER A 270 -6.32 -13.92 -10.27
CA SER A 270 -6.21 -15.38 -10.19
C SER A 270 -5.71 -15.86 -8.82
N ILE A 271 -4.77 -15.14 -8.21
CA ILE A 271 -4.26 -15.39 -6.85
C ILE A 271 -5.38 -15.19 -5.82
N VAL A 272 -6.13 -14.09 -5.90
CA VAL A 272 -7.24 -13.80 -4.99
C VAL A 272 -8.30 -14.91 -5.08
N SER A 273 -8.71 -15.28 -6.29
CA SER A 273 -9.71 -16.34 -6.51
C SER A 273 -9.26 -17.70 -5.97
N THR A 274 -7.96 -17.98 -5.99
CA THR A 274 -7.42 -19.30 -5.61
C THR A 274 -7.13 -19.39 -4.11
N TYR A 275 -6.63 -18.31 -3.50
CA TYR A 275 -5.96 -18.38 -2.19
C TYR A 275 -6.59 -17.55 -1.08
N SER A 276 -7.32 -16.47 -1.40
CA SER A 276 -7.81 -15.53 -0.38
C SER A 276 -8.97 -16.11 0.46
N GLY A 277 -9.86 -16.89 -0.18
CA GLY A 277 -11.15 -17.27 0.38
C GLY A 277 -12.21 -16.16 0.32
N LEU A 278 -11.94 -15.06 -0.38
CA LEU A 278 -12.82 -13.89 -0.52
C LEU A 278 -13.26 -13.68 -1.98
N PRO A 279 -14.43 -13.07 -2.21
CA PRO A 279 -14.76 -12.53 -3.52
C PRO A 279 -13.84 -11.36 -3.87
N GLN A 280 -13.80 -10.98 -5.14
CA GLN A 280 -13.10 -9.80 -5.60
C GLN A 280 -14.03 -8.83 -6.33
N VAL A 281 -13.73 -7.54 -6.23
CA VAL A 281 -14.33 -6.46 -7.02
C VAL A 281 -13.22 -5.84 -7.85
N GLY A 282 -13.37 -5.87 -9.17
CA GLY A 282 -12.34 -5.38 -10.10
C GLY A 282 -12.70 -4.06 -10.76
N SER A 283 -11.78 -3.58 -11.61
CA SER A 283 -11.92 -2.33 -12.36
C SER A 283 -12.00 -1.08 -11.48
N GLN A 284 -11.37 -1.13 -10.31
CA GLN A 284 -11.24 0.03 -9.45
C GLN A 284 -10.20 1.00 -10.01
N VAL A 285 -10.39 2.29 -9.70
CA VAL A 285 -9.57 3.38 -10.24
C VAL A 285 -9.40 4.46 -9.18
N CYS A 286 -8.17 4.78 -8.81
CA CYS A 286 -7.86 5.93 -7.96
C CYS A 286 -8.03 7.25 -8.73
N GLY A 287 -7.58 7.26 -9.99
CA GLY A 287 -7.55 8.40 -10.89
C GLY A 287 -6.29 9.26 -10.78
N TYR A 288 -5.33 8.87 -9.93
CA TYR A 288 -4.05 9.53 -9.68
C TYR A 288 -3.07 8.51 -9.06
N ALA A 289 -1.81 8.88 -8.89
CA ALA A 289 -0.78 8.05 -8.25
C ALA A 289 -1.06 7.91 -6.74
N CYS A 290 -1.98 7.03 -6.37
CA CYS A 290 -2.55 6.97 -5.02
C CYS A 290 -1.72 6.23 -3.98
N THR A 291 -0.86 5.30 -4.38
CA THR A 291 0.01 4.54 -3.46
C THR A 291 1.24 4.02 -4.20
N ASP A 292 2.12 3.29 -3.50
CA ASP A 292 3.47 2.96 -3.95
C ASP A 292 3.52 2.15 -5.26
N ASN A 293 2.43 1.49 -5.69
CA ASN A 293 2.38 0.83 -7.01
C ASN A 293 2.60 1.82 -8.16
N ALA A 294 2.18 3.08 -7.99
CA ALA A 294 2.36 4.10 -9.01
C ALA A 294 3.84 4.38 -9.28
N SER A 295 4.69 4.38 -8.25
CA SER A 295 6.14 4.57 -8.38
C SER A 295 6.79 3.53 -9.29
N TRP A 296 6.43 2.27 -9.09
CA TRP A 296 6.93 1.15 -9.89
C TRP A 296 6.32 1.13 -11.30
N PHE A 297 5.03 1.43 -11.43
CA PHE A 297 4.33 1.46 -12.70
C PHE A 297 4.88 2.54 -13.63
N LEU A 298 5.07 3.75 -13.10
CA LEU A 298 5.59 4.88 -13.85
C LEU A 298 7.08 4.68 -14.21
N ALA A 299 7.84 3.94 -13.40
CA ALA A 299 9.17 3.45 -13.77
C ALA A 299 9.13 2.35 -14.85
N GLY A 300 7.96 1.82 -15.24
CA GLY A 300 7.81 0.85 -16.32
C GLY A 300 7.81 -0.62 -15.90
N TYR A 301 7.72 -0.90 -14.59
CA TYR A 301 7.63 -2.26 -14.06
C TYR A 301 6.19 -2.79 -14.05
N ASN A 302 6.03 -4.11 -14.04
CA ASN A 302 4.74 -4.75 -13.78
C ASN A 302 4.30 -4.51 -12.34
N THR A 303 3.06 -4.06 -12.16
CA THR A 303 2.51 -3.75 -10.84
C THR A 303 1.06 -4.19 -10.72
N ALA A 304 0.69 -4.65 -9.54
CA ALA A 304 -0.69 -4.94 -9.13
C ALA A 304 -0.94 -4.36 -7.74
N MET A 305 -2.20 -4.08 -7.44
CA MET A 305 -2.64 -3.54 -6.16
C MET A 305 -3.87 -4.30 -5.69
N ALA A 306 -3.80 -4.82 -4.47
CA ALA A 306 -4.94 -5.38 -3.76
C ALA A 306 -5.36 -4.39 -2.67
N PHE A 307 -6.64 -4.11 -2.61
CA PHE A 307 -7.24 -3.15 -1.69
C PHE A 307 -8.34 -3.82 -0.87
N GLU A 308 -8.59 -3.35 0.34
CA GLU A 308 -9.44 -4.04 1.32
C GLU A 308 -10.92 -4.20 0.95
N SER A 309 -11.44 -3.43 -0.01
CA SER A 309 -12.84 -3.51 -0.42
C SER A 309 -13.09 -2.84 -1.77
N GLN A 310 -14.36 -2.72 -2.17
CA GLN A 310 -14.74 -1.69 -3.13
C GLN A 310 -14.61 -0.28 -2.53
N ASP A 311 -14.34 0.75 -3.33
CA ASP A 311 -14.09 2.13 -2.86
C ASP A 311 -15.18 2.70 -1.92
N GLY A 312 -16.45 2.39 -2.17
CA GLY A 312 -17.57 2.87 -1.31
C GLY A 312 -17.67 2.18 0.06
N ASN A 313 -16.84 1.16 0.31
CA ASN A 313 -16.85 0.33 1.51
C ASN A 313 -15.57 0.42 2.35
N SER A 314 -14.53 1.12 1.91
CA SER A 314 -13.26 1.17 2.62
C SER A 314 -13.31 2.01 3.89
N PHE A 315 -12.29 1.86 4.73
CA PHE A 315 -12.07 2.64 5.93
C PHE A 315 -12.08 4.14 5.58
N PRO A 316 -12.71 4.99 6.42
CA PRO A 316 -13.57 6.03 5.94
C PRO A 316 -12.94 7.04 4.99
N HIS A 317 -13.57 7.06 3.82
CA HIS A 317 -13.77 8.21 2.95
C HIS A 317 -14.57 9.38 3.57
N ASN A 318 -14.89 9.39 4.88
CA ASN A 318 -15.77 10.40 5.50
C ASN A 318 -15.12 11.28 6.58
N ASP A 319 -13.81 11.19 6.77
CA ASP A 319 -13.04 12.29 7.34
C ASP A 319 -12.52 13.15 6.19
N GLU A 320 -13.38 14.01 5.62
CA GLU A 320 -13.00 14.97 4.57
C GLU A 320 -11.85 15.91 5.00
N VAL A 321 -11.46 15.89 6.28
CA VAL A 321 -10.42 16.72 6.88
C VAL A 321 -9.10 15.95 7.05
N HIS A 322 -9.12 14.61 7.18
CA HIS A 322 -7.96 13.78 7.56
C HIS A 322 -7.94 12.38 6.90
N SER A 323 -8.25 12.26 5.61
CA SER A 323 -8.39 10.97 4.92
C SER A 323 -7.23 9.99 5.15
N ASP A 324 -6.00 10.49 5.26
CA ASP A 324 -4.79 9.66 5.37
C ASP A 324 -4.20 9.69 6.80
N GLY A 325 -4.96 10.28 7.73
CA GLY A 325 -4.51 10.78 9.02
C GLY A 325 -5.51 10.56 10.16
N SER A 326 -6.54 9.74 9.95
CA SER A 326 -7.71 9.78 10.81
C SER A 326 -7.43 9.24 12.22
N PRO A 327 -7.76 9.97 13.30
CA PRO A 327 -7.68 9.44 14.67
C PRO A 327 -8.58 8.23 14.91
N LEU A 328 -9.52 7.97 14.00
CA LEU A 328 -10.42 6.83 14.05
C LEU A 328 -9.75 5.54 13.61
N ASP A 329 -8.62 5.57 12.91
CA ASP A 329 -7.93 4.37 12.42
C ASP A 329 -7.30 3.56 13.56
N THR A 330 -8.14 2.75 14.20
CA THR A 330 -7.87 2.10 15.48
C THR A 330 -7.97 0.60 15.36
N LEU A 331 -7.19 -0.12 16.17
CA LEU A 331 -7.11 -1.58 16.18
C LEU A 331 -8.47 -2.29 16.25
N ASN A 332 -9.47 -1.70 16.92
CA ASN A 332 -10.81 -2.30 17.06
C ASN A 332 -11.64 -2.29 15.76
N LEU A 333 -11.17 -1.60 14.72
CA LEU A 333 -11.82 -1.56 13.40
C LEU A 333 -11.22 -2.61 12.45
N ILE A 334 -10.09 -3.21 12.84
CA ILE A 334 -9.40 -4.23 12.06
C ILE A 334 -10.05 -5.60 12.21
N ASN A 335 -10.41 -6.19 11.08
CA ASN A 335 -10.79 -7.59 10.96
C ASN A 335 -9.56 -8.45 10.64
N MET A 336 -9.02 -9.13 11.65
CA MET A 336 -7.83 -9.99 11.49
C MET A 336 -8.03 -11.17 10.53
N THR A 337 -9.27 -11.61 10.29
CA THR A 337 -9.54 -12.65 9.27
C THR A 337 -9.37 -12.07 7.87
N HIS A 338 -9.72 -10.80 7.69
CA HIS A 338 -9.50 -10.06 6.45
C HIS A 338 -8.01 -9.86 6.19
N VAL A 339 -7.26 -9.36 7.18
CA VAL A 339 -5.79 -9.24 7.09
C VAL A 339 -5.14 -10.60 6.78
N SER A 340 -5.65 -11.70 7.35
CA SER A 340 -5.19 -13.05 7.03
C SER A 340 -5.41 -13.43 5.57
N ALA A 341 -6.51 -13.00 4.94
CA ALA A 341 -6.73 -13.20 3.51
C ALA A 341 -5.68 -12.44 2.67
N PHE A 342 -5.28 -11.23 3.08
CA PHE A 342 -4.21 -10.47 2.42
C PHE A 342 -2.83 -11.11 2.60
N ALA A 343 -2.54 -11.67 3.77
CA ALA A 343 -1.32 -12.47 3.97
C ALA A 343 -1.29 -13.71 3.07
N LYS A 344 -2.45 -14.35 2.82
CA LYS A 344 -2.59 -15.47 1.87
C LYS A 344 -2.37 -15.04 0.43
N ILE A 345 -2.95 -13.90 0.02
CA ILE A 345 -2.75 -13.31 -1.30
C ILE A 345 -1.27 -13.03 -1.53
N THR A 346 -0.62 -12.37 -0.56
CA THR A 346 0.81 -12.04 -0.58
C THR A 346 1.66 -13.29 -0.72
N THR A 347 1.44 -14.28 0.13
CA THR A 347 2.16 -15.57 0.10
C THR A 347 1.97 -16.27 -1.25
N GLY A 348 0.74 -16.35 -1.75
CA GLY A 348 0.44 -16.97 -3.04
C GLY A 348 1.11 -16.25 -4.20
N PHE A 349 1.03 -14.92 -4.23
CA PHE A 349 1.64 -14.09 -5.28
C PHE A 349 3.15 -14.31 -5.35
N VAL A 350 3.86 -14.19 -4.22
CA VAL A 350 5.31 -14.27 -4.21
C VAL A 350 5.81 -15.70 -4.44
N VAL A 351 5.16 -16.72 -3.86
CA VAL A 351 5.58 -18.12 -4.04
C VAL A 351 5.38 -18.55 -5.50
N GLU A 352 4.22 -18.30 -6.09
CA GLU A 352 3.92 -18.69 -7.47
C GLU A 352 4.89 -18.04 -8.48
N LEU A 353 5.08 -16.73 -8.39
CA LEU A 353 6.00 -16.03 -9.29
C LEU A 353 7.45 -16.42 -9.03
N SER A 354 7.81 -16.74 -7.79
CA SER A 354 9.18 -17.13 -7.49
C SER A 354 9.56 -18.48 -8.10
N LEU A 355 8.59 -19.37 -8.35
CA LEU A 355 8.81 -20.73 -8.86
C LEU A 355 8.47 -20.89 -10.35
N THR A 356 7.60 -20.04 -10.90
CA THR A 356 7.14 -20.18 -12.29
C THR A 356 8.23 -19.82 -13.27
N ASN A 357 8.45 -20.62 -14.32
CA ASN A 357 9.33 -20.23 -15.41
C ASN A 357 8.60 -19.27 -16.36
N THR A 358 9.08 -18.03 -16.43
CA THR A 358 8.55 -17.00 -17.34
C THR A 358 9.38 -17.07 -18.62
N SER A 359 9.04 -18.02 -19.49
CA SER A 359 9.75 -18.20 -20.75
C SER A 359 9.55 -16.97 -21.63
N SER A 360 10.62 -16.22 -21.92
CA SER A 360 10.66 -15.43 -23.16
C SER A 360 10.56 -16.43 -24.30
N LYS A 361 9.52 -16.35 -25.13
CA LYS A 361 9.57 -17.06 -26.42
C LYS A 361 10.79 -16.50 -27.18
N GLU A 362 11.86 -17.28 -27.23
CA GLU A 362 12.78 -17.18 -28.36
C GLU A 362 11.99 -17.59 -29.59
N LYS A 363 11.52 -16.58 -30.34
CA LYS A 363 11.59 -16.49 -31.80
C LYS A 363 10.93 -15.21 -32.30
#